data_AF-A0A7I7XKW3-F1
#
_entry.id   AF-A0A7I7XKW3-F1
#
_cell.length_a   1.000
_cell.length_b   1.000
_cell.length_c   1.000
_cell.angle_alpha   90.00
_cell.angle_beta   90.00
_cell.angle_gamma   90.00
#
_symmetry.space_group_name_H-M   'P 1'
#
loop_
_entity.id
_entity.type
_entity.pdbx_description
1 polymer ?
#
loop_
_entity_poly.entity_id
_entity_poly.type
_entity_poly.pdbx_seq_one_letter_code
_entity_poly.pdbx_strand_id
1 'polypeptide(L)'
;MGTDERLREEPASTDERLREEPASTDERLRIEPASTDERLREEPASTDERLRVEPASTDERLREEPASTDERLREEPASTDERLREEPASTDERLREEPASTDERLREEPASTDERLREEPASTDERLREEPASTDERLREEPASTDERLREEQARTALLTDKYELTMLAAALRDGTAHRRTTFEVFARRLPEGRRYGVVAGTARFVEALAQFRFDDTALALLADFLDPDVLHYLADYAFSGDVDGYAEGELYFPGSPVLSVHGTFAECVLLETLALSILNHDCAIASAAARMVSAAEGRPLIEMGSRRTHERAAVAAARAAYIAGFSGSSNLEAQRRYGVPALGTSAHAFTLLHTSADGPDERAAFQAQVDALGVGTTLLVDTYDITAGVANAVAVAGPGLGAVRIDSGDLGVLARQVRDQLDGLGAPDTRIVVTSDLDEFAIAALRAEPVDSYGVGTSLVTGSGAPTAGMVYKLVEVDGVPVAKRSSHKESHGGRKQAHRLAKPTGTVVEEIVHPADRPPPETAGLTATALSHPLVRDGRPVVEFDLASARARVAAGLHSLPWDGLKLSRGEPAIPTRMVQA
;
A
#
# COMPACT_ATOMS: atom_id res chain seq x y z
N MET A 1 -64.45 34.22 1.74
CA MET A 1 -64.37 34.97 0.47
C MET A 1 -63.43 34.21 -0.44
N GLY A 2 -63.72 34.05 -1.73
CA GLY A 2 -62.87 33.26 -2.62
C GLY A 2 -63.26 33.36 -4.09
N THR A 3 -62.44 32.68 -4.91
CA THR A 3 -62.63 32.22 -6.31
C THR A 3 -62.90 33.23 -7.43
N ASP A 4 -62.14 33.04 -8.53
CA ASP A 4 -62.45 33.40 -9.92
C ASP A 4 -62.40 34.89 -10.34
N GLU A 5 -62.28 35.25 -11.64
CA GLU A 5 -62.58 34.50 -12.90
C GLU A 5 -61.79 35.04 -14.14
N ARG A 6 -61.90 34.34 -15.30
CA ARG A 6 -61.73 34.79 -16.73
C ARG A 6 -60.29 34.83 -17.31
N LEU A 7 -60.01 34.46 -18.58
CA LEU A 7 -60.80 34.06 -19.77
C LEU A 7 -60.21 32.73 -20.36
N ARG A 8 -61.01 31.73 -20.81
CA ARG A 8 -61.51 31.45 -22.20
C ARG A 8 -60.46 31.49 -23.34
N GLU A 9 -60.42 30.59 -24.34
CA GLU A 9 -61.16 29.34 -24.68
C GLU A 9 -60.36 28.60 -25.81
N GLU A 10 -60.45 27.25 -25.94
CA GLU A 10 -59.96 26.47 -27.11
C GLU A 10 -61.13 25.89 -27.94
N PRO A 11 -60.93 25.43 -29.19
CA PRO A 11 -60.70 23.98 -29.42
C PRO A 11 -59.78 23.58 -30.62
N ALA A 12 -59.45 22.29 -30.71
CA ALA A 12 -58.75 21.62 -31.83
C ALA A 12 -59.66 21.42 -33.10
N SER A 13 -59.27 20.82 -34.24
CA SER A 13 -58.16 19.91 -34.66
C SER A 13 -57.89 20.11 -36.20
N THR A 14 -57.28 19.26 -37.07
CA THR A 14 -56.99 17.80 -37.15
C THR A 14 -55.96 17.50 -38.28
N ASP A 15 -55.38 16.28 -38.30
CA ASP A 15 -54.85 15.50 -39.47
C ASP A 15 -53.69 16.08 -40.35
N GLU A 16 -52.81 15.30 -41.01
CA GLU A 16 -52.41 13.88 -40.90
C GLU A 16 -50.95 13.67 -41.41
N ARG A 17 -50.29 12.59 -40.96
CA ARG A 17 -49.39 11.61 -41.65
C ARG A 17 -48.78 11.96 -43.05
N LEU A 18 -47.56 11.55 -43.46
CA LEU A 18 -46.60 10.49 -43.04
C LEU A 18 -45.19 10.71 -43.70
N ARG A 19 -44.19 9.89 -43.28
CA ARG A 19 -42.90 9.40 -43.89
C ARG A 19 -42.49 9.82 -45.34
N GLU A 20 -41.22 9.76 -45.79
CA GLU A 20 -40.05 8.91 -45.43
C GLU A 20 -38.69 9.54 -45.90
N GLU A 21 -37.54 8.98 -45.49
CA GLU A 21 -36.15 9.28 -45.97
C GLU A 21 -35.77 8.38 -47.19
N PRO A 22 -34.60 8.46 -47.92
CA PRO A 22 -33.22 8.76 -47.43
C PRO A 22 -32.15 9.41 -48.39
N ALA A 23 -30.97 9.69 -47.81
CA ALA A 23 -29.55 9.67 -48.30
C ALA A 23 -29.11 9.83 -49.80
N SER A 24 -28.04 10.62 -50.06
CA SER A 24 -26.69 10.13 -50.53
C SER A 24 -25.62 11.21 -50.88
N THR A 25 -24.40 10.97 -50.34
CA THR A 25 -22.97 11.18 -50.77
C THR A 25 -22.42 12.27 -51.75
N ASP A 26 -21.12 12.57 -51.55
CA ASP A 26 -20.04 12.99 -52.52
C ASP A 26 -19.99 14.42 -53.13
N GLU A 27 -18.84 15.02 -53.49
CA GLU A 27 -17.40 14.80 -53.16
C GLU A 27 -16.60 16.16 -53.22
N ARG A 28 -15.34 16.14 -52.73
CA ARG A 28 -14.26 17.18 -52.67
C ARG A 28 -14.28 18.36 -53.67
N LEU A 29 -13.68 19.48 -53.22
CA LEU A 29 -12.43 20.03 -53.82
C LEU A 29 -11.66 20.98 -52.85
N ARG A 30 -10.35 21.17 -53.08
CA ARG A 30 -9.45 22.10 -52.35
C ARG A 30 -8.84 23.11 -53.34
N ILE A 31 -8.51 24.33 -52.88
CA ILE A 31 -7.25 25.08 -53.15
C ILE A 31 -7.27 26.43 -52.37
N GLU A 32 -6.08 26.92 -51.99
CA GLU A 32 -5.82 28.13 -51.16
C GLU A 32 -5.10 29.25 -52.00
N PRO A 33 -4.33 30.23 -51.44
CA PRO A 33 -4.75 31.43 -50.69
C PRO A 33 -4.13 32.77 -51.21
N ALA A 34 -4.43 33.89 -50.53
CA ALA A 34 -3.66 35.16 -50.47
C ALA A 34 -3.94 35.84 -49.09
N SER A 35 -2.97 36.29 -48.27
CA SER A 35 -2.08 37.49 -48.34
C SER A 35 -2.85 38.84 -48.18
N THR A 36 -2.37 39.94 -47.57
CA THR A 36 -1.12 40.35 -46.84
C THR A 36 -1.53 41.55 -45.90
N ASP A 37 -0.79 42.24 -45.01
CA ASP A 37 0.62 42.47 -44.56
C ASP A 37 0.67 42.40 -42.99
N GLU A 38 1.75 42.41 -42.17
CA GLU A 38 3.15 42.93 -42.15
C GLU A 38 3.35 44.35 -41.51
N ARG A 39 4.51 44.57 -40.85
CA ARG A 39 5.18 45.82 -40.34
C ARG A 39 5.23 46.11 -38.81
N LEU A 40 6.37 46.45 -38.18
CA LEU A 40 7.81 46.35 -38.53
C LEU A 40 8.74 46.80 -37.33
N ARG A 41 10.04 46.44 -37.35
CA ARG A 41 11.23 47.05 -36.64
C ARG A 41 11.50 46.73 -35.14
N GLU A 42 12.74 46.69 -34.63
CA GLU A 42 14.12 46.59 -35.21
C GLU A 42 15.13 46.11 -34.13
N GLU A 43 16.28 45.52 -34.51
CA GLU A 43 17.45 45.25 -33.65
C GLU A 43 18.52 46.35 -33.76
N PRO A 44 19.58 46.31 -32.93
CA PRO A 44 20.93 46.17 -33.54
C PRO A 44 21.89 45.22 -32.80
N ALA A 45 22.90 44.73 -33.53
CA ALA A 45 24.00 43.91 -33.01
C ALA A 45 25.36 44.64 -33.06
N SER A 46 26.35 44.16 -32.30
CA SER A 46 27.77 44.56 -32.43
C SER A 46 28.74 43.45 -32.04
N THR A 47 29.82 43.31 -32.82
CA THR A 47 30.90 42.31 -32.72
C THR A 47 31.95 42.68 -31.68
N ASP A 48 32.70 41.70 -31.17
CA ASP A 48 34.16 41.87 -31.02
C ASP A 48 34.94 40.53 -31.12
N GLU A 49 36.22 40.57 -31.49
CA GLU A 49 37.03 39.37 -31.79
C GLU A 49 38.52 39.54 -31.40
N ARG A 50 39.15 38.48 -30.88
CA ARG A 50 40.62 38.25 -30.71
C ARG A 50 41.36 39.07 -29.64
N LEU A 51 42.05 38.34 -28.74
CA LEU A 51 43.48 38.04 -28.92
C LEU A 51 43.96 36.90 -28.00
N ARG A 52 45.17 36.38 -28.26
CA ARG A 52 45.73 35.16 -27.65
C ARG A 52 46.73 35.46 -26.52
N VAL A 53 46.77 34.59 -25.51
CA VAL A 53 48.02 34.10 -24.92
C VAL A 53 47.88 32.59 -24.67
N GLU A 54 48.88 31.82 -25.06
CA GLU A 54 49.14 30.43 -24.65
C GLU A 54 50.65 30.36 -24.29
N PRO A 55 51.13 29.38 -23.49
CA PRO A 55 51.50 28.09 -24.11
C PRO A 55 51.37 26.83 -23.22
N ALA A 56 51.04 25.69 -23.84
CA ALA A 56 51.58 24.33 -23.60
C ALA A 56 51.48 23.71 -22.16
N SER A 57 51.59 22.39 -21.93
CA SER A 57 52.05 21.27 -22.77
C SER A 57 51.47 19.90 -22.32
N THR A 58 50.98 19.09 -23.27
CA THR A 58 51.51 17.72 -23.54
C THR A 58 51.27 16.60 -22.49
N ASP A 59 50.72 15.41 -22.82
CA ASP A 59 50.30 14.87 -24.14
C ASP A 59 49.24 13.73 -24.05
N GLU A 60 48.63 13.44 -25.21
CA GLU A 60 48.19 12.15 -25.81
C GLU A 60 47.83 10.90 -24.94
N ARG A 61 46.87 10.01 -25.26
CA ARG A 61 45.81 9.86 -26.32
C ARG A 61 44.82 8.76 -25.86
N LEU A 62 43.49 8.83 -26.07
CA LEU A 62 42.74 8.38 -27.28
C LEU A 62 43.05 6.92 -27.69
N ARG A 63 42.11 5.97 -27.87
CA ARG A 63 40.83 5.98 -28.65
C ARG A 63 40.11 4.60 -28.49
N GLU A 64 38.88 4.28 -28.92
CA GLU A 64 37.66 4.97 -29.43
C GLU A 64 36.46 4.00 -29.21
N GLU A 65 35.20 4.45 -29.28
CA GLU A 65 33.97 3.61 -29.32
C GLU A 65 33.62 3.21 -30.80
N PRO A 66 32.44 2.66 -31.24
CA PRO A 66 31.17 2.37 -30.52
C PRO A 66 30.25 1.18 -30.97
N ALA A 67 29.16 1.02 -30.19
CA ALA A 67 27.75 0.76 -30.58
C ALA A 67 27.19 -0.60 -31.10
N SER A 68 25.88 -0.75 -30.76
CA SER A 68 24.77 -1.48 -31.42
C SER A 68 24.72 -3.03 -31.45
N THR A 69 23.81 -3.55 -30.63
CA THR A 69 22.70 -4.51 -30.95
C THR A 69 22.47 -4.82 -32.45
N ASP A 70 22.10 -6.04 -32.86
CA ASP A 70 20.72 -6.54 -32.68
C ASP A 70 20.46 -8.07 -32.87
N GLU A 71 19.25 -8.49 -32.47
CA GLU A 71 18.43 -9.68 -32.84
C GLU A 71 18.99 -11.11 -33.17
N ARG A 72 18.67 -12.05 -32.26
CA ARG A 72 17.88 -13.32 -32.46
C ARG A 72 18.48 -14.67 -32.96
N LEU A 73 17.74 -15.72 -32.52
CA LEU A 73 17.77 -17.16 -32.87
C LEU A 73 18.96 -17.97 -32.35
N ARG A 74 18.86 -19.28 -32.08
CA ARG A 74 17.85 -20.16 -31.41
C ARG A 74 18.49 -21.56 -31.27
N GLU A 75 17.82 -22.49 -30.55
CA GLU A 75 18.04 -23.95 -30.58
C GLU A 75 19.36 -24.51 -29.98
N GLU A 76 19.25 -24.95 -28.71
CA GLU A 76 19.44 -26.34 -28.19
C GLU A 76 20.67 -27.22 -28.57
N PRO A 77 21.08 -28.18 -27.69
CA PRO A 77 22.47 -28.67 -27.64
C PRO A 77 22.71 -30.14 -28.06
N ALA A 78 23.98 -30.50 -28.27
CA ALA A 78 24.51 -31.86 -27.97
C ALA A 78 26.06 -31.93 -27.97
N SER A 79 26.62 -32.52 -26.89
CA SER A 79 27.89 -33.30 -26.80
C SER A 79 29.22 -32.66 -27.31
N THR A 80 30.43 -33.19 -27.08
CA THR A 80 30.92 -34.41 -26.39
C THR A 80 32.27 -34.12 -25.72
N ASP A 81 32.57 -34.68 -24.55
CA ASP A 81 33.94 -34.69 -23.98
C ASP A 81 34.80 -35.82 -24.57
N GLU A 82 36.08 -35.56 -24.86
CA GLU A 82 37.01 -36.54 -25.45
C GLU A 82 38.08 -37.07 -24.46
N ARG A 83 38.09 -38.40 -24.28
CA ARG A 83 39.27 -39.29 -24.02
C ARG A 83 39.97 -39.19 -22.65
N LEU A 84 40.45 -40.30 -22.08
CA LEU A 84 41.64 -41.04 -22.54
C LEU A 84 41.82 -42.44 -21.90
N ARG A 85 42.36 -43.39 -22.70
CA ARG A 85 43.01 -44.69 -22.35
C ARG A 85 42.05 -45.83 -21.89
N GLU A 86 42.00 -47.02 -22.51
CA GLU A 86 43.03 -48.06 -22.79
C GLU A 86 43.45 -48.87 -21.54
N GLU A 87 43.48 -50.22 -21.49
CA GLU A 87 42.84 -51.35 -22.24
C GLU A 87 43.04 -52.66 -21.38
N PRO A 88 42.41 -53.83 -21.67
CA PRO A 88 42.09 -54.87 -20.66
C PRO A 88 42.85 -56.23 -20.77
N ALA A 89 42.50 -57.18 -19.90
CA ALA A 89 42.68 -58.63 -20.10
C ALA A 89 41.66 -59.48 -19.30
N SER A 90 41.39 -60.72 -19.74
CA SER A 90 40.53 -61.74 -19.11
C SER A 90 41.28 -62.55 -18.02
N THR A 91 40.74 -63.57 -17.31
CA THR A 91 39.53 -64.43 -17.47
C THR A 91 38.93 -64.74 -16.07
N ASP A 92 38.17 -65.80 -15.69
CA ASP A 92 37.85 -67.14 -16.24
C ASP A 92 36.46 -67.65 -15.76
N GLU A 93 36.06 -68.87 -16.13
CA GLU A 93 34.71 -69.46 -15.98
C GLU A 93 34.62 -70.53 -14.85
N ARG A 94 33.41 -70.81 -14.29
CA ARG A 94 32.77 -72.17 -14.09
C ARG A 94 32.06 -72.51 -12.75
N LEU A 95 30.74 -72.71 -12.87
CA LEU A 95 29.90 -73.86 -12.41
C LEU A 95 29.51 -74.10 -10.92
N ARG A 96 28.25 -74.60 -10.77
CA ARG A 96 27.60 -75.33 -9.64
C ARG A 96 27.04 -74.50 -8.47
N GLU A 97 25.96 -74.89 -7.77
CA GLU A 97 24.85 -75.87 -8.00
C GLU A 97 23.62 -75.46 -7.14
N GLU A 98 22.45 -76.08 -7.36
CA GLU A 98 21.11 -75.81 -6.75
C GLU A 98 20.79 -76.83 -5.60
N PRO A 99 19.58 -76.88 -4.95
CA PRO A 99 18.50 -75.91 -4.66
C PRO A 99 17.86 -76.04 -3.21
N ALA A 100 16.68 -75.40 -3.00
CA ALA A 100 15.59 -75.75 -2.04
C ALA A 100 15.76 -75.40 -0.54
N SER A 101 14.69 -75.29 0.29
CA SER A 101 13.24 -75.54 0.09
C SER A 101 12.29 -74.55 0.83
N THR A 102 11.02 -74.60 0.40
CA THR A 102 9.74 -74.36 1.11
C THR A 102 9.59 -75.18 2.44
N ASP A 103 8.56 -75.07 3.30
CA ASP A 103 7.18 -74.53 3.15
C ASP A 103 6.41 -74.17 4.47
N GLU A 104 5.21 -73.60 4.30
CA GLU A 104 3.94 -73.72 5.10
C GLU A 104 3.78 -73.35 6.62
N ARG A 105 2.95 -72.30 6.90
CA ARG A 105 1.69 -72.28 7.74
C ARG A 105 1.78 -72.38 9.30
N LEU A 106 0.79 -72.01 10.14
CA LEU A 106 -0.58 -71.41 10.07
C LEU A 106 -1.07 -70.91 11.47
N ARG A 107 -2.11 -70.03 11.53
CA ARG A 107 -3.12 -69.86 12.64
C ARG A 107 -2.68 -69.24 13.99
N GLU A 108 -3.54 -68.65 14.84
CA GLU A 108 -4.95 -68.14 14.76
C GLU A 108 -5.19 -67.05 15.84
N GLU A 109 -6.24 -66.25 15.70
CA GLU A 109 -6.80 -65.31 16.72
C GLU A 109 -7.99 -65.99 17.49
N PRO A 110 -8.67 -65.42 18.54
CA PRO A 110 -9.09 -64.01 18.73
C PRO A 110 -9.17 -63.49 20.21
N ALA A 111 -9.96 -62.42 20.44
CA ALA A 111 -10.05 -61.58 21.66
C ALA A 111 -11.20 -61.90 22.67
N SER A 112 -11.19 -61.23 23.84
CA SER A 112 -12.28 -60.88 24.81
C SER A 112 -11.73 -60.73 26.25
N THR A 113 -12.38 -60.18 27.31
CA THR A 113 -13.35 -59.07 27.55
C THR A 113 -13.37 -58.80 29.09
N ASP A 114 -14.01 -57.72 29.57
CA ASP A 114 -14.16 -57.28 30.98
C ASP A 114 -14.42 -58.35 32.07
N GLU A 115 -13.93 -58.12 33.31
CA GLU A 115 -14.81 -57.79 34.46
C GLU A 115 -14.08 -57.39 35.79
N ARG A 116 -14.39 -56.15 36.25
CA ARG A 116 -14.84 -55.77 37.63
C ARG A 116 -13.98 -55.81 38.93
N LEU A 117 -14.31 -54.77 39.74
CA LEU A 117 -14.48 -54.66 41.22
C LEU A 117 -13.32 -54.19 42.14
N ARG A 118 -13.50 -52.93 42.61
CA ARG A 118 -13.42 -52.39 44.00
C ARG A 118 -12.56 -53.12 45.05
N GLU A 119 -11.73 -52.35 45.77
CA GLU A 119 -12.02 -51.90 47.16
C GLU A 119 -11.03 -50.81 47.65
N GLU A 120 -11.51 -49.91 48.54
CA GLU A 120 -10.68 -49.15 49.49
C GLU A 120 -10.98 -49.69 50.91
N PRO A 121 -10.06 -49.58 51.88
CA PRO A 121 -10.22 -48.45 52.82
C PRO A 121 -8.90 -47.82 53.31
N ALA A 122 -9.01 -46.63 53.90
CA ALA A 122 -7.90 -45.90 54.52
C ALA A 122 -7.55 -46.38 55.94
N SER A 123 -6.34 -46.06 56.40
CA SER A 123 -5.98 -45.93 57.82
C SER A 123 -4.94 -44.80 58.00
N THR A 124 -4.94 -44.17 59.17
CA THR A 124 -4.19 -42.92 59.45
C THR A 124 -3.33 -43.07 60.71
N ASP A 125 -2.31 -42.21 60.84
CA ASP A 125 -1.48 -41.98 62.03
C ASP A 125 -0.61 -43.15 62.57
N GLU A 126 0.72 -42.98 62.50
CA GLU A 126 1.40 -42.54 63.73
C GLU A 126 2.65 -41.67 63.48
N ARG A 127 2.50 -40.38 63.82
CA ARG A 127 3.49 -39.39 64.30
C ARG A 127 4.97 -39.83 64.43
N LEU A 128 5.87 -38.99 63.90
CA LEU A 128 6.80 -38.21 64.73
C LEU A 128 7.29 -36.94 64.00
N ARG A 129 7.93 -36.01 64.73
CA ARG A 129 8.28 -34.66 64.25
C ARG A 129 9.75 -34.56 63.88
N GLU A 130 10.06 -33.81 62.83
CA GLU A 130 10.96 -32.65 62.90
C GLU A 130 10.74 -31.73 61.68
N GLU A 131 11.00 -30.43 61.86
CA GLU A 131 10.91 -29.39 60.83
C GLU A 131 12.19 -28.52 60.95
N PRO A 132 12.67 -27.91 59.86
CA PRO A 132 12.19 -26.55 59.61
C PRO A 132 12.02 -26.14 58.13
N ALA A 133 11.02 -25.28 57.91
CA ALA A 133 10.86 -24.26 56.88
C ALA A 133 11.95 -24.03 55.80
N SER A 134 11.55 -24.06 54.52
CA SER A 134 11.95 -23.07 53.48
C SER A 134 11.12 -23.12 52.17
N THR A 135 9.77 -23.11 52.23
CA THR A 135 8.95 -23.22 51.00
C THR A 135 7.67 -22.36 50.97
N ASP A 136 7.78 -21.06 51.29
CA ASP A 136 6.65 -20.10 51.20
C ASP A 136 6.99 -18.84 50.38
N GLU A 137 7.87 -18.99 49.38
CA GLU A 137 8.36 -17.90 48.50
C GLU A 137 8.43 -18.34 47.02
N ARG A 138 7.36 -19.01 46.53
CA ARG A 138 7.26 -19.45 45.12
C ARG A 138 5.88 -19.25 44.46
N LEU A 139 5.05 -18.36 45.00
CA LEU A 139 3.71 -18.05 44.47
C LEU A 139 3.38 -16.56 44.50
N ARG A 140 4.23 -15.69 43.91
CA ARG A 140 3.87 -14.27 43.66
C ARG A 140 4.74 -13.46 42.67
N GLU A 141 5.31 -14.07 41.64
CA GLU A 141 5.89 -13.31 40.52
C GLU A 141 5.23 -13.68 39.18
N GLU A 142 5.09 -12.66 38.33
CA GLU A 142 4.26 -12.58 37.11
C GLU A 142 2.73 -12.59 37.35
N PRO A 143 1.93 -11.81 36.58
CA PRO A 143 2.29 -11.08 35.36
C PRO A 143 2.59 -9.58 35.59
N ALA A 144 3.84 -9.20 35.32
CA ALA A 144 4.25 -7.81 35.09
C ALA A 144 4.97 -7.70 33.74
N SER A 145 5.92 -8.60 33.50
CA SER A 145 6.80 -8.62 32.32
C SER A 145 6.09 -8.56 30.97
N THR A 146 4.92 -9.18 30.79
CA THR A 146 4.21 -9.12 29.50
C THR A 146 3.63 -7.74 29.24
N ASP A 147 3.03 -7.12 30.25
CA ASP A 147 2.40 -5.79 30.14
C ASP A 147 3.47 -4.67 30.13
N GLU A 148 4.61 -4.92 30.77
CA GLU A 148 5.80 -4.07 30.77
C GLU A 148 6.58 -4.17 29.45
N ARG A 149 6.82 -5.38 28.92
CA ARG A 149 7.38 -5.56 27.57
C ARG A 149 6.45 -5.04 26.48
N LEU A 150 5.13 -5.16 26.63
CA LEU A 150 4.17 -4.51 25.74
C LEU A 150 4.22 -2.98 25.87
N ARG A 151 4.66 -2.40 27.00
CA ARG A 151 4.94 -0.95 27.14
C ARG A 151 6.28 -0.56 26.52
N GLU A 152 7.33 -1.37 26.66
CA GLU A 152 8.59 -1.16 25.92
C GLU A 152 8.42 -1.29 24.41
N GLU A 153 7.57 -2.22 23.97
CA GLU A 153 7.24 -2.47 22.56
C GLU A 153 6.17 -1.49 22.02
N GLN A 154 5.45 -0.77 22.91
CA GLN A 154 4.66 0.44 22.62
C GLN A 154 5.56 1.66 22.31
N ALA A 155 6.51 1.43 21.40
CA ALA A 155 7.16 2.40 20.55
C ALA A 155 7.88 3.56 21.28
N ARG A 156 9.13 3.29 21.66
CA ARG A 156 10.22 4.27 21.75
C ARG A 156 10.41 5.02 20.41
N THR A 157 9.48 5.90 20.02
CA THR A 157 9.51 6.57 18.70
C THR A 157 10.61 7.62 18.58
N ALA A 158 11.15 8.10 19.70
CA ALA A 158 12.22 9.10 19.75
C ALA A 158 13.56 8.66 19.11
N LEU A 159 13.81 7.35 18.98
CA LEU A 159 14.96 6.81 18.22
C LEU A 159 14.63 6.48 16.76
N LEU A 160 13.42 6.79 16.28
CA LEU A 160 13.05 6.74 14.85
C LEU A 160 13.40 8.07 14.16
N THR A 161 14.61 8.55 14.41
CA THR A 161 15.19 9.82 13.94
C THR A 161 16.56 9.58 13.31
N ASP A 162 16.87 10.30 12.23
CA ASP A 162 18.23 10.34 11.70
C ASP A 162 19.15 11.13 12.63
N LYS A 163 20.36 10.62 12.88
CA LYS A 163 21.36 11.24 13.78
C LYS A 163 21.68 12.71 13.46
N TYR A 164 21.49 13.16 12.21
CA TYR A 164 21.74 14.56 11.87
C TYR A 164 20.76 15.53 12.55
N GLU A 165 19.51 15.13 12.83
CA GLU A 165 18.52 15.95 13.52
C GLU A 165 19.00 16.31 14.94
N LEU A 166 19.52 15.32 15.67
CA LEU A 166 20.13 15.48 16.99
C LEU A 166 21.41 16.36 16.96
N THR A 167 22.23 16.26 15.90
CA THR A 167 23.39 17.16 15.75
C THR A 167 23.01 18.60 15.41
N MET A 168 21.91 18.83 14.68
CA MET A 168 21.38 20.16 14.41
C MET A 168 20.74 20.77 15.67
N LEU A 169 20.03 19.97 16.47
CA LEU A 169 19.58 20.35 17.81
C LEU A 169 20.76 20.80 18.70
N ALA A 170 21.81 19.97 18.80
CA ALA A 170 22.98 20.29 19.62
C ALA A 170 23.66 21.60 19.19
N ALA A 171 23.80 21.83 17.88
CA ALA A 171 24.33 23.08 17.33
C ALA A 171 23.43 24.29 17.65
N ALA A 172 22.11 24.14 17.47
CA ALA A 172 21.14 25.22 17.69
C ALA A 172 20.95 25.58 19.17
N LEU A 173 21.10 24.62 20.09
CA LEU A 173 21.15 24.88 21.53
C LEU A 173 22.40 25.71 21.88
N ARG A 174 23.55 25.35 21.28
CA ARG A 174 24.85 25.98 21.52
C ARG A 174 24.99 27.39 20.92
N ASP A 175 24.36 27.67 19.78
CA ASP A 175 24.37 29.01 19.15
C ASP A 175 23.18 29.90 19.58
N GLY A 176 22.23 29.34 20.34
CA GLY A 176 21.05 30.04 20.87
C GLY A 176 19.86 30.11 19.89
N THR A 177 19.94 29.50 18.71
CA THR A 177 18.83 29.50 17.74
C THR A 177 17.75 28.45 17.99
N ALA A 178 17.98 27.48 18.89
CA ALA A 178 17.06 26.39 19.24
C ALA A 178 15.62 26.82 19.51
N HIS A 179 15.42 27.94 20.21
CA HIS A 179 14.10 28.40 20.66
C HIS A 179 13.40 29.37 19.70
N ARG A 180 14.00 29.66 18.53
CA ARG A 180 13.36 30.47 17.48
C ARG A 180 12.10 29.77 16.97
N ARG A 181 11.05 30.54 16.66
CA ARG A 181 9.76 29.96 16.22
C ARG A 181 9.87 29.57 14.74
N THR A 182 9.42 28.38 14.40
CA THR A 182 9.57 27.80 13.05
C THR A 182 8.30 27.13 12.56
N THR A 183 8.03 27.27 11.26
CA THR A 183 7.10 26.41 10.52
C THR A 183 7.87 25.49 9.59
N PHE A 184 7.67 24.18 9.74
CA PHE A 184 8.07 23.16 8.76
C PHE A 184 6.83 22.61 8.04
N GLU A 185 6.95 22.26 6.76
CA GLU A 185 5.85 21.70 5.96
C GLU A 185 6.25 20.40 5.25
N VAL A 186 5.34 19.42 5.21
CA VAL A 186 5.44 18.21 4.38
C VAL A 186 4.67 18.39 3.09
N PHE A 187 5.35 18.25 1.95
CA PHE A 187 4.73 18.28 0.62
C PHE A 187 5.45 17.39 -0.39
N ALA A 188 4.72 16.85 -1.36
CA ALA A 188 5.30 16.17 -2.52
C ALA A 188 5.72 17.19 -3.58
N ARG A 189 6.94 17.11 -4.13
CA ARG A 189 7.36 18.01 -5.24
C ARG A 189 6.77 17.62 -6.59
N ARG A 190 6.40 16.35 -6.74
CA ARG A 190 5.76 15.72 -7.89
C ARG A 190 5.09 14.44 -7.40
N LEU A 191 4.11 13.93 -8.13
CA LEU A 191 3.63 12.57 -7.91
C LEU A 191 4.61 11.56 -8.55
N PRO A 192 4.57 10.26 -8.16
CA PRO A 192 5.22 9.20 -8.94
C PRO A 192 4.68 9.15 -10.38
N GLU A 193 5.47 8.61 -11.32
CA GLU A 193 5.15 8.70 -12.75
C GLU A 193 3.78 8.05 -13.08
N GLY A 194 2.91 8.79 -13.76
CA GLY A 194 1.57 8.32 -14.14
C GLY A 194 0.53 8.26 -13.01
N ARG A 195 0.88 8.67 -11.78
CA ARG A 195 -0.11 8.94 -10.71
C ARG A 195 -0.80 10.28 -10.97
N ARG A 196 -2.13 10.30 -10.94
CA ARG A 196 -2.97 11.49 -11.22
C ARG A 196 -3.28 12.31 -9.98
N TYR A 197 -3.20 11.70 -8.82
CA TYR A 197 -3.39 12.26 -7.49
C TYR A 197 -2.51 11.45 -6.53
N GLY A 198 -2.26 11.99 -5.34
CA GLY A 198 -1.93 11.18 -4.18
C GLY A 198 -3.12 11.12 -3.21
N VAL A 199 -3.13 10.12 -2.32
CA VAL A 199 -4.09 9.99 -1.21
C VAL A 199 -3.34 10.19 0.09
N VAL A 200 -3.84 11.07 0.96
CA VAL A 200 -3.27 11.32 2.29
C VAL A 200 -3.60 10.14 3.21
N ALA A 201 -2.57 9.47 3.71
CA ALA A 201 -2.68 8.42 4.71
C ALA A 201 -1.46 8.46 5.64
N GLY A 202 -1.64 7.99 6.87
CA GLY A 202 -0.65 8.02 7.94
C GLY A 202 -0.84 9.18 8.93
N THR A 203 -1.81 10.09 8.72
CA THR A 203 -2.04 11.26 9.59
C THR A 203 -2.32 10.84 11.03
N ALA A 204 -3.19 9.86 11.25
CA ALA A 204 -3.48 9.32 12.58
C ALA A 204 -2.23 8.70 13.22
N ARG A 205 -1.52 7.86 12.45
CA ARG A 205 -0.29 7.18 12.90
C ARG A 205 0.82 8.16 13.26
N PHE A 206 0.93 9.29 12.57
CA PHE A 206 1.87 10.35 12.93
C PHE A 206 1.50 10.99 14.27
N VAL A 207 0.22 11.30 14.51
CA VAL A 207 -0.24 11.88 15.78
C VAL A 207 -0.15 10.89 16.95
N GLU A 208 -0.46 9.61 16.72
CA GLU A 208 -0.18 8.51 17.66
C GLU A 208 1.32 8.46 18.03
N ALA A 209 2.21 8.45 17.02
CA ALA A 209 3.66 8.34 17.22
C ALA A 209 4.30 9.59 17.85
N LEU A 210 3.74 10.78 17.61
CA LEU A 210 4.15 12.07 18.18
C LEU A 210 3.83 12.16 19.67
N ALA A 211 2.67 11.63 20.09
CA ALA A 211 2.33 11.50 21.51
C ALA A 211 3.32 10.60 22.27
N GLN A 212 3.86 9.58 21.58
CA GLN A 212 4.86 8.63 22.11
C GLN A 212 6.33 9.11 21.97
N PHE A 213 6.59 10.24 21.31
CA PHE A 213 7.95 10.70 21.00
C PHE A 213 8.64 11.29 22.24
N ARG A 214 9.22 10.42 23.08
CA ARG A 214 9.94 10.74 24.32
C ARG A 214 11.23 9.91 24.41
N PHE A 215 12.30 10.50 24.94
CA PHE A 215 13.57 9.82 25.16
C PHE A 215 13.57 9.22 26.58
N ASP A 216 13.73 7.90 26.69
CA ASP A 216 13.86 7.22 27.98
C ASP A 216 15.32 7.12 28.43
N ASP A 217 15.58 6.71 29.67
CA ASP A 217 16.94 6.58 30.22
C ASP A 217 17.86 5.69 29.35
N THR A 218 17.29 4.69 28.66
CA THR A 218 18.02 3.81 27.74
C THR A 218 18.44 4.54 26.45
N ALA A 219 17.54 5.32 25.86
CA ALA A 219 17.85 6.19 24.73
C ALA A 219 18.88 7.26 25.11
N LEU A 220 18.70 7.92 26.26
CA LEU A 220 19.61 8.95 26.75
C LEU A 220 21.02 8.41 27.02
N ALA A 221 21.14 7.21 27.63
CA ALA A 221 22.42 6.55 27.84
C ALA A 221 23.14 6.22 26.52
N LEU A 222 22.42 5.77 25.48
CA LEU A 222 22.98 5.52 24.15
C LEU A 222 23.38 6.81 23.42
N LEU A 223 22.66 7.91 23.64
CA LEU A 223 22.97 9.21 23.02
C LEU A 223 24.15 9.93 23.70
N ALA A 224 24.45 9.60 24.96
CA ALA A 224 25.58 10.16 25.70
C ALA A 224 26.97 9.87 25.09
N ASP A 225 27.08 8.87 24.21
CA ASP A 225 28.29 8.58 23.42
C ASP A 225 28.69 9.73 22.47
N PHE A 226 27.77 10.67 22.16
CA PHE A 226 28.06 11.77 21.22
C PHE A 226 27.33 13.10 21.46
N LEU A 227 26.48 13.22 22.48
CA LEU A 227 25.79 14.47 22.83
C LEU A 227 26.31 15.05 24.16
N ASP A 228 26.53 16.37 24.18
CA ASP A 228 26.89 17.11 25.39
C ASP A 228 25.75 17.03 26.45
N PRO A 229 26.04 17.05 27.77
CA PRO A 229 25.03 16.88 28.83
C PRO A 229 23.83 17.83 28.77
N ASP A 230 24.04 19.07 28.33
CA ASP A 230 22.95 20.06 28.18
C ASP A 230 21.91 19.63 27.13
N VAL A 231 22.36 18.91 26.09
CA VAL A 231 21.48 18.36 25.04
C VAL A 231 20.73 17.14 25.58
N LEU A 232 21.39 16.28 26.36
CA LEU A 232 20.74 15.13 27.02
C LEU A 232 19.66 15.59 28.01
N HIS A 233 19.89 16.66 28.77
CA HIS A 233 18.89 17.25 29.66
C HIS A 233 17.68 17.78 28.88
N TYR A 234 17.89 18.49 27.77
CA TYR A 234 16.80 18.93 26.89
C TYR A 234 16.00 17.75 26.30
N LEU A 235 16.67 16.64 25.94
CA LEU A 235 16.02 15.45 25.41
C LEU A 235 15.23 14.67 26.47
N ALA A 236 15.71 14.65 27.73
CA ALA A 236 15.00 14.02 28.85
C ALA A 236 13.68 14.74 29.17
N ASP A 237 13.69 16.07 29.16
CA ASP A 237 12.48 16.90 29.35
C ASP A 237 11.68 17.10 28.05
N TYR A 238 12.06 16.46 26.93
CA TYR A 238 11.41 16.67 25.64
C TYR A 238 9.94 16.24 25.68
N ALA A 239 9.05 17.20 25.47
CA ALA A 239 7.69 16.96 25.04
C ALA A 239 7.34 17.98 23.96
N PHE A 240 6.91 17.52 22.78
CA PHE A 240 6.41 18.41 21.74
C PHE A 240 5.24 19.22 22.29
N SER A 241 5.39 20.55 22.32
CA SER A 241 4.41 21.52 22.84
C SER A 241 3.80 22.40 21.75
N GLY A 242 4.23 22.20 20.50
CA GLY A 242 3.78 22.95 19.34
C GLY A 242 2.41 22.54 18.80
N ASP A 243 2.08 23.13 17.65
CA ASP A 243 0.87 22.86 16.89
C ASP A 243 1.20 22.01 15.64
N VAL A 244 0.23 21.22 15.20
CA VAL A 244 0.26 20.57 13.88
C VAL A 244 -1.04 20.89 13.16
N ASP A 245 -0.91 21.38 11.93
CA ASP A 245 -1.99 21.46 10.94
C ASP A 245 -1.75 20.41 9.84
N GLY A 246 -2.80 20.01 9.13
CA GLY A 246 -2.63 19.13 7.98
C GLY A 246 -3.93 18.70 7.32
N TYR A 247 -3.77 17.92 6.25
CA TYR A 247 -4.87 17.35 5.50
C TYR A 247 -5.57 16.24 6.30
N ALA A 248 -6.90 16.24 6.26
CA ALA A 248 -7.68 15.16 6.83
C ALA A 248 -7.36 13.82 6.14
N GLU A 249 -7.29 12.73 6.90
CA GLU A 249 -6.91 11.44 6.34
C GLU A 249 -7.91 10.95 5.28
N GLY A 250 -7.42 10.38 4.19
CA GLY A 250 -8.20 10.03 3.00
C GLY A 250 -8.47 11.19 2.03
N GLU A 251 -8.01 12.41 2.31
CA GLU A 251 -8.05 13.52 1.35
C GLU A 251 -7.10 13.26 0.16
N LEU A 252 -7.43 13.76 -1.03
CA LEU A 252 -6.47 13.75 -2.14
C LEU A 252 -5.43 14.86 -1.95
N TYR A 253 -4.22 14.70 -2.47
CA TYR A 253 -3.22 15.78 -2.53
C TYR A 253 -2.55 15.87 -3.91
N PHE A 254 -2.09 17.07 -4.26
CA PHE A 254 -1.39 17.35 -5.51
C PHE A 254 -0.01 17.99 -5.23
N PRO A 255 0.91 18.05 -6.22
CA PRO A 255 2.27 18.54 -6.00
C PRO A 255 2.32 19.97 -5.44
N GLY A 256 3.26 20.22 -4.53
CA GLY A 256 3.53 21.53 -3.93
C GLY A 256 2.68 21.87 -2.70
N SER A 257 1.55 21.21 -2.46
CA SER A 257 0.65 21.59 -1.37
C SER A 257 1.08 21.06 0.01
N PRO A 258 0.96 21.86 1.10
CA PRO A 258 1.34 21.45 2.45
C PRO A 258 0.33 20.44 3.04
N VAL A 259 0.66 19.15 2.92
CA VAL A 259 -0.11 18.02 3.46
C VAL A 259 -0.06 17.97 4.99
N LEU A 260 1.06 18.41 5.58
CA LEU A 260 1.25 18.58 7.02
C LEU A 260 2.06 19.86 7.26
N SER A 261 1.77 20.58 8.33
CA SER A 261 2.53 21.75 8.80
C SER A 261 2.77 21.62 10.31
N VAL A 262 4.02 21.76 10.74
CA VAL A 262 4.44 21.63 12.15
C VAL A 262 5.00 22.96 12.63
N HIS A 263 4.43 23.48 13.71
CA HIS A 263 4.70 24.82 14.24
C HIS A 263 5.19 24.74 15.69
N GLY A 264 6.37 25.28 15.98
CA GLY A 264 6.99 25.11 17.30
C GLY A 264 8.28 25.93 17.41
N THR A 265 9.13 25.60 18.36
CA THR A 265 10.54 26.00 18.31
C THR A 265 11.31 25.14 17.30
N PHE A 266 12.45 25.63 16.80
CA PHE A 266 13.34 24.83 15.93
C PHE A 266 13.71 23.50 16.59
N ALA A 267 14.07 23.54 17.88
CA ALA A 267 14.47 22.35 18.66
C ALA A 267 13.33 21.32 18.85
N GLU A 268 12.07 21.74 18.83
CA GLU A 268 10.91 20.82 18.80
C GLU A 268 10.68 20.23 17.41
N CYS A 269 10.61 21.08 16.39
CA CYS A 269 10.19 20.69 15.04
C CYS A 269 11.28 19.94 14.26
N VAL A 270 12.56 20.11 14.59
CA VAL A 270 13.66 19.49 13.83
C VAL A 270 13.74 17.98 14.01
N LEU A 271 13.33 17.46 15.18
CA LEU A 271 13.36 16.03 15.54
C LEU A 271 12.22 15.20 14.91
N LEU A 272 11.38 15.83 14.08
CA LEU A 272 10.18 15.22 13.51
C LEU A 272 10.27 15.01 11.99
N GLU A 273 11.38 15.41 11.34
CA GLU A 273 11.56 15.23 9.88
C GLU A 273 11.52 13.74 9.51
N THR A 274 12.36 12.90 10.12
CA THR A 274 12.41 11.46 9.85
C THR A 274 11.08 10.76 10.18
N LEU A 275 10.47 11.07 11.34
CA LEU A 275 9.22 10.43 11.77
C LEU A 275 8.06 10.75 10.82
N ALA A 276 7.85 12.03 10.51
CA ALA A 276 6.80 12.47 9.61
C ALA A 276 7.00 11.91 8.19
N LEU A 277 8.24 11.93 7.69
CA LEU A 277 8.54 11.42 6.35
C LEU A 277 8.46 9.91 6.24
N SER A 278 8.86 9.15 7.27
CA SER A 278 8.77 7.69 7.27
C SER A 278 7.31 7.24 7.19
N ILE A 279 6.44 7.82 8.04
CA ILE A 279 5.02 7.47 8.10
C ILE A 279 4.30 7.94 6.83
N LEU A 280 4.38 9.23 6.47
CA LEU A 280 3.59 9.77 5.36
C LEU A 280 4.07 9.26 3.99
N ASN A 281 5.38 9.04 3.76
CA ASN A 281 5.82 8.52 2.46
C ASN A 281 5.38 7.08 2.22
N HIS A 282 5.34 6.24 3.26
CA HIS A 282 4.87 4.87 3.13
C HIS A 282 3.35 4.84 2.93
N ASP A 283 2.59 5.38 3.88
CA ASP A 283 1.15 5.21 3.92
C ASP A 283 0.46 5.90 2.72
N CYS A 284 0.91 7.11 2.34
CA CYS A 284 0.38 7.79 1.15
C CYS A 284 0.72 7.02 -0.14
N ALA A 285 1.86 6.34 -0.23
CA ALA A 285 2.20 5.52 -1.39
C ALA A 285 1.28 4.29 -1.51
N ILE A 286 1.05 3.57 -0.40
CA ILE A 286 0.15 2.41 -0.39
C ILE A 286 -1.28 2.85 -0.68
N ALA A 287 -1.78 3.92 -0.05
CA ALA A 287 -3.13 4.43 -0.27
C ALA A 287 -3.35 4.91 -1.73
N SER A 288 -2.34 5.56 -2.33
CA SER A 288 -2.42 6.02 -3.73
C SER A 288 -2.41 4.86 -4.74
N ALA A 289 -1.69 3.78 -4.46
CA ALA A 289 -1.73 2.55 -5.25
C ALA A 289 -3.09 1.84 -5.09
N ALA A 290 -3.53 1.64 -3.84
CA ALA A 290 -4.79 1.00 -3.51
C ALA A 290 -6.01 1.72 -4.12
N ALA A 291 -6.06 3.05 -4.10
CA ALA A 291 -7.16 3.83 -4.70
C ALA A 291 -7.26 3.63 -6.23
N ARG A 292 -6.12 3.44 -6.91
CA ARG A 292 -6.09 3.09 -8.35
C ARG A 292 -6.57 1.65 -8.59
N MET A 293 -6.22 0.71 -7.73
CA MET A 293 -6.71 -0.67 -7.80
C MET A 293 -8.24 -0.73 -7.55
N VAL A 294 -8.74 0.03 -6.57
CA VAL A 294 -10.18 0.19 -6.29
C VAL A 294 -10.91 0.79 -7.50
N SER A 295 -10.32 1.80 -8.14
CA SER A 295 -10.84 2.39 -9.38
C SER A 295 -10.81 1.39 -10.56
N ALA A 296 -9.82 0.51 -10.62
CA ALA A 296 -9.71 -0.53 -11.64
C ALA A 296 -10.77 -1.64 -11.48
N ALA A 297 -11.11 -1.99 -10.23
CA ALA A 297 -11.98 -3.12 -9.88
C ALA A 297 -13.48 -2.90 -10.07
N GLU A 298 -13.94 -1.65 -10.28
CA GLU A 298 -15.37 -1.28 -10.50
C GLU A 298 -16.33 -1.88 -9.46
N GLY A 299 -15.95 -1.81 -8.19
CA GLY A 299 -16.78 -2.26 -7.06
C GLY A 299 -16.65 -3.75 -6.70
N ARG A 300 -15.94 -4.55 -7.51
CA ARG A 300 -15.53 -5.92 -7.12
C ARG A 300 -14.66 -5.85 -5.85
N PRO A 301 -14.92 -6.65 -4.80
CA PRO A 301 -14.13 -6.64 -3.57
C PRO A 301 -12.63 -6.85 -3.78
N LEU A 302 -11.84 -6.11 -3.01
CA LEU A 302 -10.37 -6.20 -2.97
C LEU A 302 -9.90 -6.57 -1.56
N ILE A 303 -8.93 -7.47 -1.46
CA ILE A 303 -8.38 -7.95 -0.18
C ILE A 303 -6.85 -7.74 -0.18
N GLU A 304 -6.31 -7.13 0.87
CA GLU A 304 -4.85 -7.01 1.04
C GLU A 304 -4.28 -8.34 1.56
N MET A 305 -3.30 -8.89 0.84
CA MET A 305 -2.63 -10.16 1.19
C MET A 305 -1.09 -10.05 1.10
N GLY A 306 -0.56 -8.84 0.95
CA GLY A 306 0.84 -8.53 0.75
C GLY A 306 1.69 -8.51 2.02
N SER A 307 1.11 -8.67 3.20
CA SER A 307 1.82 -8.70 4.49
C SER A 307 3.07 -9.61 4.55
N ARG A 308 3.16 -10.65 3.70
CA ARG A 308 4.36 -11.53 3.57
C ARG A 308 5.47 -10.99 2.65
N ARG A 309 5.34 -9.77 2.12
CA ARG A 309 6.22 -9.14 1.11
C ARG A 309 6.77 -7.77 1.56
N THR A 310 6.56 -7.40 2.82
CA THR A 310 7.00 -6.14 3.42
C THR A 310 7.38 -6.36 4.88
N HIS A 311 7.96 -5.35 5.55
CA HIS A 311 8.37 -5.43 6.95
C HIS A 311 7.17 -5.59 7.89
N GLU A 312 7.39 -6.22 9.05
CA GLU A 312 6.34 -6.55 10.03
C GLU A 312 5.50 -5.34 10.48
N ARG A 313 6.12 -4.21 10.81
CA ARG A 313 5.39 -2.95 11.13
C ARG A 313 4.77 -2.29 9.90
N ALA A 314 5.38 -2.45 8.73
CA ALA A 314 4.87 -1.92 7.47
C ALA A 314 3.65 -2.70 6.94
N ALA A 315 3.57 -4.01 7.21
CA ALA A 315 2.43 -4.85 6.85
C ALA A 315 1.13 -4.35 7.50
N VAL A 316 1.17 -4.01 8.79
CA VAL A 316 0.03 -3.46 9.54
C VAL A 316 -0.36 -2.07 9.02
N ALA A 317 0.63 -1.24 8.67
CA ALA A 317 0.40 0.08 8.07
C ALA A 317 -0.23 -0.01 6.67
N ALA A 318 0.28 -0.90 5.82
CA ALA A 318 -0.20 -1.12 4.47
C ALA A 318 -1.64 -1.68 4.45
N ALA A 319 -1.96 -2.61 5.34
CA ALA A 319 -3.32 -3.12 5.56
C ALA A 319 -4.31 -1.97 5.91
N ARG A 320 -3.92 -1.09 6.84
CA ARG A 320 -4.69 0.10 7.22
C ARG A 320 -4.86 1.07 6.04
N ALA A 321 -3.78 1.40 5.34
CA ALA A 321 -3.78 2.33 4.21
C ALA A 321 -4.63 1.81 3.03
N ALA A 322 -4.57 0.51 2.73
CA ALA A 322 -5.41 -0.13 1.73
C ALA A 322 -6.90 -0.09 2.11
N TYR A 323 -7.23 -0.33 3.38
CA TYR A 323 -8.61 -0.25 3.89
C TYR A 323 -9.17 1.18 3.86
N ILE A 324 -8.36 2.21 4.15
CA ILE A 324 -8.74 3.62 3.93
C ILE A 324 -9.00 3.87 2.45
N ALA A 325 -8.12 3.39 1.56
CA ALA A 325 -8.23 3.65 0.12
C ALA A 325 -9.39 2.92 -0.59
N GLY A 326 -9.98 1.89 0.02
CA GLY A 326 -11.20 1.24 -0.45
C GLY A 326 -11.22 -0.28 -0.42
N PHE A 327 -10.13 -0.96 -0.03
CA PHE A 327 -10.10 -2.42 0.08
C PHE A 327 -11.12 -2.94 1.10
N SER A 328 -11.75 -4.08 0.83
CA SER A 328 -12.81 -4.67 1.66
C SER A 328 -12.30 -5.23 3.00
N GLY A 329 -11.03 -5.64 3.03
CA GLY A 329 -10.36 -6.16 4.22
C GLY A 329 -8.91 -6.57 3.92
N SER A 330 -8.29 -7.27 4.86
CA SER A 330 -6.86 -7.65 4.85
C SER A 330 -6.66 -9.03 5.47
N SER A 331 -5.59 -9.75 5.11
CA SER A 331 -5.17 -10.96 5.83
C SER A 331 -4.42 -10.67 7.14
N ASN A 332 -4.23 -9.41 7.53
CA ASN A 332 -3.40 -8.99 8.65
C ASN A 332 -4.20 -8.89 9.97
N LEU A 333 -3.99 -9.87 10.85
CA LEU A 333 -4.69 -9.95 12.14
C LEU A 333 -4.31 -8.81 13.12
N GLU A 334 -3.10 -8.24 13.03
CA GLU A 334 -2.74 -7.09 13.86
C GLU A 334 -3.40 -5.80 13.37
N ALA A 335 -3.67 -5.66 12.07
CA ALA A 335 -4.46 -4.55 11.54
C ALA A 335 -5.93 -4.64 11.98
N GLN A 336 -6.47 -5.86 12.12
CA GLN A 336 -7.76 -6.09 12.77
C GLN A 336 -7.71 -5.72 14.25
N ARG A 337 -6.74 -6.23 15.01
CA ARG A 337 -6.59 -6.00 16.46
C ARG A 337 -6.39 -4.52 16.82
N ARG A 338 -5.53 -3.80 16.09
CA ARG A 338 -5.16 -2.41 16.38
C ARG A 338 -6.12 -1.39 15.78
N TYR A 339 -6.67 -1.66 14.59
CA TYR A 339 -7.41 -0.64 13.82
C TYR A 339 -8.81 -1.09 13.38
N GLY A 340 -9.28 -2.30 13.72
CA GLY A 340 -10.60 -2.79 13.35
C GLY A 340 -10.76 -3.14 11.86
N VAL A 341 -9.67 -3.23 11.09
CA VAL A 341 -9.72 -3.64 9.67
C VAL A 341 -10.28 -5.06 9.56
N PRO A 342 -11.29 -5.34 8.71
CA PRO A 342 -11.85 -6.68 8.56
C PRO A 342 -10.80 -7.70 8.13
N ALA A 343 -10.59 -8.74 8.95
CA ALA A 343 -9.70 -9.85 8.62
C ALA A 343 -10.38 -10.82 7.63
N LEU A 344 -9.68 -11.18 6.56
CA LEU A 344 -10.18 -12.04 5.48
C LEU A 344 -9.11 -13.06 5.04
N GLY A 345 -9.51 -14.33 4.94
CA GLY A 345 -8.67 -15.44 4.47
C GLY A 345 -9.31 -16.80 4.76
N THR A 346 -8.85 -17.86 4.08
CA THR A 346 -9.30 -19.24 4.30
C THR A 346 -8.12 -20.21 4.42
N SER A 347 -7.48 -20.55 3.29
CA SER A 347 -6.39 -21.53 3.23
C SER A 347 -5.32 -21.17 2.17
N ALA A 348 -4.23 -21.91 2.17
CA ALA A 348 -3.11 -21.82 1.23
C ALA A 348 -2.63 -23.22 0.86
N HIS A 349 -1.89 -23.38 -0.25
CA HIS A 349 -1.49 -24.69 -0.81
C HIS A 349 -0.85 -25.64 0.22
N ALA A 350 -0.13 -25.12 1.23
CA ALA A 350 0.45 -25.93 2.31
C ALA A 350 -0.59 -26.80 3.05
N PHE A 351 -1.85 -26.36 3.16
CA PHE A 351 -2.92 -27.15 3.75
C PHE A 351 -3.40 -28.29 2.82
N THR A 352 -3.50 -28.03 1.52
CA THR A 352 -3.79 -29.08 0.52
C THR A 352 -2.65 -30.10 0.44
N LEU A 353 -1.41 -29.62 0.34
CA LEU A 353 -0.19 -30.44 0.29
C LEU A 353 0.01 -31.30 1.55
N LEU A 354 -0.48 -30.86 2.71
CA LEU A 354 -0.45 -31.63 3.97
C LEU A 354 -1.24 -32.95 3.88
N HIS A 355 -2.23 -33.04 2.98
CA HIS A 355 -3.01 -34.26 2.75
C HIS A 355 -2.33 -35.21 1.74
N THR A 356 -0.99 -35.26 1.75
CA THR A 356 -0.20 -36.21 0.96
C THR A 356 0.15 -37.44 1.79
N SER A 357 -0.17 -38.61 1.26
CA SER A 357 0.07 -39.93 1.88
C SER A 357 1.14 -40.72 1.11
N ALA A 358 1.42 -41.95 1.55
CA ALA A 358 2.25 -42.89 0.78
C ALA A 358 1.64 -43.29 -0.57
N ASP A 359 0.31 -43.22 -0.68
CA ASP A 359 -0.46 -43.52 -1.90
C ASP A 359 -0.61 -42.30 -2.84
N GLY A 360 -0.13 -41.12 -2.41
CA GLY A 360 -0.16 -39.86 -3.17
C GLY A 360 -0.95 -38.73 -2.51
N PRO A 361 -1.18 -37.62 -3.24
CA PRO A 361 -1.90 -36.45 -2.75
C PRO A 361 -3.43 -36.64 -2.75
N ASP A 362 -4.10 -36.30 -1.66
CA ASP A 362 -5.56 -36.28 -1.54
C ASP A 362 -6.11 -34.87 -1.32
N GLU A 363 -6.30 -34.15 -2.44
CA GLU A 363 -6.94 -32.84 -2.46
C GLU A 363 -8.42 -32.88 -2.00
N ARG A 364 -9.11 -34.01 -2.16
CA ARG A 364 -10.52 -34.14 -1.72
C ARG A 364 -10.62 -34.21 -0.20
N ALA A 365 -9.72 -34.95 0.45
CA ALA A 365 -9.62 -34.96 1.90
C ALA A 365 -9.32 -33.54 2.45
N ALA A 366 -8.43 -32.80 1.78
CA ALA A 366 -8.16 -31.40 2.15
C ALA A 366 -9.41 -30.51 2.03
N PHE A 367 -10.11 -30.55 0.89
CA PHE A 367 -11.32 -29.76 0.70
C PHE A 367 -12.44 -30.17 1.67
N GLN A 368 -12.60 -31.47 1.95
CA GLN A 368 -13.58 -31.96 2.92
C GLN A 368 -13.27 -31.44 4.32
N ALA A 369 -12.03 -31.58 4.79
CA ALA A 369 -11.60 -31.06 6.09
C ALA A 369 -11.78 -29.54 6.21
N GLN A 370 -11.59 -28.78 5.13
CA GLN A 370 -11.85 -27.34 5.13
C GLN A 370 -13.36 -27.01 5.16
N VAL A 371 -14.19 -27.75 4.43
CA VAL A 371 -15.66 -27.57 4.41
C VAL A 371 -16.30 -27.99 5.73
N ASP A 372 -15.80 -29.05 6.36
CA ASP A 372 -16.25 -29.49 7.69
C ASP A 372 -15.91 -28.45 8.78
N ALA A 373 -14.77 -27.76 8.65
CA ALA A 373 -14.31 -26.77 9.62
C ALA A 373 -14.90 -25.36 9.39
N LEU A 374 -15.11 -24.93 8.14
CA LEU A 374 -15.49 -23.56 7.78
C LEU A 374 -16.88 -23.44 7.13
N GLY A 375 -17.53 -24.56 6.82
CA GLY A 375 -18.81 -24.64 6.11
C GLY A 375 -18.68 -24.43 4.60
N VAL A 376 -19.73 -24.82 3.86
CA VAL A 376 -19.78 -24.74 2.38
C VAL A 376 -19.58 -23.32 1.81
N GLY A 377 -19.82 -22.28 2.61
CA GLY A 377 -19.59 -20.88 2.25
C GLY A 377 -18.10 -20.47 2.12
N THR A 378 -17.16 -21.39 2.40
CA THR A 378 -15.72 -21.17 2.27
C THR A 378 -15.26 -20.92 0.82
N THR A 379 -14.07 -20.34 0.69
CA THR A 379 -13.28 -20.31 -0.55
C THR A 379 -12.27 -21.48 -0.56
N LEU A 380 -12.37 -22.37 -1.56
CA LEU A 380 -11.42 -23.48 -1.78
C LEU A 380 -10.36 -23.11 -2.82
N LEU A 381 -9.12 -23.59 -2.67
CA LEU A 381 -7.97 -23.25 -3.52
C LEU A 381 -7.71 -24.38 -4.54
N VAL A 382 -8.08 -24.15 -5.81
CA VAL A 382 -8.25 -25.23 -6.80
C VAL A 382 -7.05 -25.44 -7.72
N ASP A 383 -6.01 -24.62 -7.65
CA ASP A 383 -4.83 -24.67 -8.53
C ASP A 383 -3.59 -25.30 -7.86
N THR A 384 -3.78 -26.25 -6.93
CA THR A 384 -2.64 -26.92 -6.27
C THR A 384 -1.99 -27.99 -7.14
N TYR A 385 -2.75 -28.68 -8.00
CA TYR A 385 -2.24 -29.75 -8.87
C TYR A 385 -2.73 -29.59 -10.33
N ASP A 386 -4.04 -29.53 -10.54
CA ASP A 386 -4.68 -29.23 -11.82
C ASP A 386 -6.02 -28.52 -11.55
N ILE A 387 -6.27 -27.41 -12.25
CA ILE A 387 -7.45 -26.55 -12.00
C ILE A 387 -8.76 -27.27 -12.36
N THR A 388 -8.75 -28.07 -13.44
CA THR A 388 -9.95 -28.80 -13.90
C THR A 388 -10.35 -29.88 -12.89
N ALA A 389 -9.37 -30.62 -12.39
CA ALA A 389 -9.56 -31.58 -11.30
C ALA A 389 -9.98 -30.88 -10.01
N GLY A 390 -9.30 -29.78 -9.63
CA GLY A 390 -9.56 -29.02 -8.42
C GLY A 390 -10.97 -28.45 -8.34
N VAL A 391 -11.48 -27.85 -9.43
CA VAL A 391 -12.88 -27.37 -9.48
C VAL A 391 -13.87 -28.53 -9.37
N ALA A 392 -13.64 -29.65 -10.06
CA ALA A 392 -14.49 -30.83 -9.96
C ALA A 392 -14.46 -31.45 -8.54
N ASN A 393 -13.29 -31.46 -7.89
CA ASN A 393 -13.10 -31.92 -6.51
C ASN A 393 -13.83 -31.00 -5.52
N ALA A 394 -13.70 -29.68 -5.68
CA ALA A 394 -14.34 -28.67 -4.84
C ALA A 394 -15.87 -28.76 -4.88
N VAL A 395 -16.48 -28.87 -6.07
CA VAL A 395 -17.94 -29.02 -6.22
C VAL A 395 -18.41 -30.41 -5.79
N ALA A 396 -17.61 -31.47 -5.97
CA ALA A 396 -17.97 -32.81 -5.48
C ALA A 396 -18.01 -32.89 -3.94
N VAL A 397 -17.22 -32.08 -3.25
CA VAL A 397 -17.17 -32.00 -1.77
C VAL A 397 -18.23 -31.05 -1.20
N ALA A 398 -18.29 -29.81 -1.70
CA ALA A 398 -19.16 -28.76 -1.14
C ALA A 398 -20.57 -28.72 -1.77
N GLY A 399 -20.76 -29.41 -2.90
CA GLY A 399 -21.97 -29.34 -3.72
C GLY A 399 -22.14 -28.00 -4.45
N PRO A 400 -23.29 -27.80 -5.13
CA PRO A 400 -23.63 -26.55 -5.81
C PRO A 400 -23.64 -25.27 -4.95
N GLY A 401 -23.65 -25.42 -3.62
CA GLY A 401 -23.67 -24.31 -2.66
C GLY A 401 -22.28 -23.80 -2.24
N LEU A 402 -21.22 -24.17 -2.96
CA LEU A 402 -19.85 -23.74 -2.66
C LEU A 402 -19.72 -22.21 -2.74
N GLY A 403 -19.24 -21.58 -1.67
CA GLY A 403 -19.17 -20.12 -1.54
C GLY A 403 -18.21 -19.43 -2.49
N ALA A 404 -17.07 -20.06 -2.80
CA ALA A 404 -16.13 -19.63 -3.85
C ALA A 404 -15.03 -20.67 -4.18
N VAL A 405 -14.40 -20.51 -5.33
CA VAL A 405 -13.08 -21.09 -5.66
C VAL A 405 -12.03 -19.99 -5.79
N ARG A 406 -10.74 -20.31 -5.56
CA ARG A 406 -9.60 -19.40 -5.75
C ARG A 406 -8.57 -19.97 -6.71
N ILE A 407 -8.04 -19.10 -7.57
CA ILE A 407 -6.96 -19.35 -8.53
C ILE A 407 -5.81 -18.38 -8.17
N ASP A 408 -4.58 -18.88 -7.97
CA ASP A 408 -3.38 -18.09 -7.63
C ASP A 408 -2.39 -17.95 -8.83
N SER A 409 -2.55 -18.78 -9.86
CA SER A 409 -1.55 -19.01 -10.92
C SER A 409 -2.13 -19.16 -12.34
N GLY A 410 -1.24 -19.07 -13.35
CA GLY A 410 -1.55 -19.27 -14.77
C GLY A 410 -2.05 -18.03 -15.53
N ASP A 411 -2.64 -18.21 -16.72
CA ASP A 411 -3.33 -17.13 -17.43
C ASP A 411 -4.71 -16.92 -16.78
N LEU A 412 -4.74 -15.99 -15.83
CA LEU A 412 -5.89 -15.73 -14.97
C LEU A 412 -7.16 -15.32 -15.76
N GLY A 413 -7.02 -14.73 -16.95
CA GLY A 413 -8.16 -14.32 -17.78
C GLY A 413 -8.75 -15.48 -18.61
N VAL A 414 -7.89 -16.36 -19.13
CA VAL A 414 -8.34 -17.60 -19.78
C VAL A 414 -8.92 -18.56 -18.76
N LEU A 415 -8.24 -18.73 -17.61
CA LEU A 415 -8.65 -19.66 -16.55
C LEU A 415 -9.96 -19.23 -15.87
N ALA A 416 -10.19 -17.93 -15.63
CA ALA A 416 -11.46 -17.48 -15.05
C ALA A 416 -12.67 -17.88 -15.93
N ARG A 417 -12.58 -17.75 -17.25
CA ARG A 417 -13.63 -18.24 -18.18
C ARG A 417 -13.82 -19.75 -18.08
N GLN A 418 -12.73 -20.51 -18.18
CA GLN A 418 -12.79 -21.99 -18.14
C GLN A 418 -13.38 -22.50 -16.82
N VAL A 419 -13.02 -21.89 -15.69
CA VAL A 419 -13.57 -22.22 -14.37
C VAL A 419 -15.05 -21.82 -14.25
N ARG A 420 -15.48 -20.68 -14.83
CA ARG A 420 -16.91 -20.30 -14.88
C ARG A 420 -17.73 -21.31 -15.69
N ASP A 421 -17.28 -21.63 -16.91
CA ASP A 421 -17.92 -22.62 -17.78
C ASP A 421 -18.01 -24.00 -17.10
N GLN A 422 -16.97 -24.40 -16.37
CA GLN A 422 -16.93 -25.66 -15.63
C GLN A 422 -17.87 -25.65 -14.41
N LEU A 423 -17.87 -24.59 -13.60
CA LEU A 423 -18.77 -24.45 -12.47
C LEU A 423 -20.25 -24.48 -12.92
N ASP A 424 -20.57 -23.79 -14.02
CA ASP A 424 -21.91 -23.80 -14.61
C ASP A 424 -22.29 -25.21 -15.11
N GLY A 425 -21.37 -25.89 -15.80
CA GLY A 425 -21.55 -27.28 -16.25
C GLY A 425 -21.68 -28.31 -15.11
N LEU A 426 -21.12 -28.01 -13.93
CA LEU A 426 -21.29 -28.78 -12.70
C LEU A 426 -22.53 -28.36 -11.88
N GLY A 427 -23.31 -27.39 -12.36
CA GLY A 427 -24.54 -26.93 -11.72
C GLY A 427 -24.34 -25.97 -10.54
N ALA A 428 -23.19 -25.29 -10.46
CA ALA A 428 -22.80 -24.36 -9.39
C ALA A 428 -22.66 -22.90 -9.89
N PRO A 429 -23.71 -22.29 -10.49
CA PRO A 429 -23.62 -20.96 -11.11
C PRO A 429 -23.30 -19.85 -10.11
N ASP A 430 -23.78 -19.97 -8.87
CA ASP A 430 -23.59 -18.96 -7.81
C ASP A 430 -22.22 -19.06 -7.10
N THR A 431 -21.41 -20.10 -7.39
CA THR A 431 -20.05 -20.21 -6.84
C THR A 431 -19.14 -19.15 -7.45
N ARG A 432 -18.62 -18.27 -6.60
CA ARG A 432 -17.78 -17.13 -7.00
C ARG A 432 -16.35 -17.53 -7.34
N ILE A 433 -15.70 -16.72 -8.18
CA ILE A 433 -14.30 -16.88 -8.57
C ILE A 433 -13.46 -15.77 -7.91
N VAL A 434 -12.52 -16.17 -7.06
CA VAL A 434 -11.52 -15.28 -6.44
C VAL A 434 -10.21 -15.44 -7.20
N VAL A 435 -9.58 -14.34 -7.59
CA VAL A 435 -8.23 -14.37 -8.18
C VAL A 435 -7.23 -13.74 -7.23
N THR A 436 -6.14 -14.46 -6.96
CA THR A 436 -4.96 -13.95 -6.26
C THR A 436 -3.74 -14.03 -7.17
N SER A 437 -2.83 -13.07 -7.05
CA SER A 437 -1.50 -13.08 -7.69
C SER A 437 -0.71 -11.83 -7.28
N ASP A 438 0.43 -11.56 -7.93
CA ASP A 438 1.10 -10.25 -7.90
C ASP A 438 0.36 -9.19 -8.77
N LEU A 439 -0.97 -9.15 -8.65
CA LEU A 439 -1.87 -8.22 -9.34
C LEU A 439 -1.52 -6.76 -9.06
N ASP A 440 -1.62 -5.89 -10.07
CA ASP A 440 -1.61 -4.44 -9.94
C ASP A 440 -2.89 -3.81 -10.53
N GLU A 441 -2.98 -2.47 -10.56
CA GLU A 441 -4.15 -1.80 -11.14
C GLU A 441 -4.36 -2.09 -12.63
N PHE A 442 -3.33 -2.46 -13.39
CA PHE A 442 -3.41 -2.76 -14.82
C PHE A 442 -3.89 -4.20 -15.04
N ALA A 443 -3.39 -5.15 -14.25
CA ALA A 443 -3.87 -6.54 -14.23
C ALA A 443 -5.36 -6.61 -13.81
N ILE A 444 -5.75 -5.87 -12.76
CA ILE A 444 -7.14 -5.78 -12.31
C ILE A 444 -8.03 -5.15 -13.41
N ALA A 445 -7.55 -4.12 -14.11
CA ALA A 445 -8.28 -3.52 -15.22
C ALA A 445 -8.43 -4.45 -16.43
N ALA A 446 -7.45 -5.32 -16.70
CA ALA A 446 -7.55 -6.36 -17.73
C ALA A 446 -8.56 -7.45 -17.35
N LEU A 447 -8.53 -7.93 -16.11
CA LEU A 447 -9.45 -8.95 -15.57
C LEU A 447 -10.89 -8.44 -15.35
N ARG A 448 -11.16 -7.16 -15.57
CA ARG A 448 -12.49 -6.55 -15.46
C ARG A 448 -13.53 -7.19 -16.39
N ALA A 449 -13.14 -7.56 -17.60
CA ALA A 449 -14.02 -8.21 -18.57
C ALA A 449 -14.22 -9.72 -18.29
N GLU A 450 -13.54 -10.26 -17.28
CA GLU A 450 -13.53 -11.67 -16.92
C GLU A 450 -14.53 -11.97 -15.79
N PRO A 451 -15.02 -13.22 -15.66
CA PRO A 451 -15.92 -13.63 -14.60
C PRO A 451 -15.15 -13.83 -13.28
N VAL A 452 -14.63 -12.75 -12.72
CA VAL A 452 -13.92 -12.70 -11.44
C VAL A 452 -14.70 -11.83 -10.47
N ASP A 453 -15.12 -12.39 -9.34
CA ASP A 453 -15.96 -11.69 -8.36
C ASP A 453 -15.14 -10.82 -7.42
N SER A 454 -13.91 -11.21 -7.10
CA SER A 454 -13.04 -10.47 -6.19
C SER A 454 -11.56 -10.78 -6.39
N TYR A 455 -10.69 -9.87 -5.96
CA TYR A 455 -9.24 -9.98 -6.11
C TYR A 455 -8.53 -9.88 -4.76
N GLY A 456 -7.57 -10.77 -4.50
CA GLY A 456 -6.61 -10.60 -3.41
C GLY A 456 -5.26 -10.12 -3.94
N VAL A 457 -4.73 -9.04 -3.37
CA VAL A 457 -3.58 -8.30 -3.91
C VAL A 457 -2.39 -8.37 -2.97
N GLY A 458 -1.27 -8.88 -3.49
CA GLY A 458 -0.02 -9.11 -2.75
C GLY A 458 1.02 -7.98 -2.92
N THR A 459 2.14 -8.33 -3.57
CA THR A 459 3.38 -7.54 -3.60
C THR A 459 3.19 -6.12 -4.13
N SER A 460 2.48 -6.00 -5.25
CA SER A 460 2.32 -4.73 -5.97
C SER A 460 1.56 -3.68 -5.14
N LEU A 461 0.68 -4.09 -4.23
CA LEU A 461 0.02 -3.17 -3.30
C LEU A 461 1.00 -2.67 -2.23
N VAL A 462 1.63 -3.58 -1.47
CA VAL A 462 2.46 -3.23 -0.31
C VAL A 462 3.82 -2.59 -0.67
N THR A 463 4.16 -2.55 -1.96
CA THR A 463 5.31 -1.83 -2.52
C THR A 463 4.91 -0.51 -3.21
N GLY A 464 3.66 -0.06 -3.06
CA GLY A 464 3.17 1.21 -3.62
C GLY A 464 3.02 1.19 -5.15
N SER A 465 2.86 0.02 -5.76
CA SER A 465 2.74 -0.25 -7.21
C SER A 465 3.88 0.43 -7.99
N GLY A 466 5.09 -0.08 -7.76
CA GLY A 466 6.34 0.45 -8.32
C GLY A 466 6.85 1.76 -7.70
N ALA A 467 6.09 2.39 -6.82
CA ALA A 467 6.44 3.63 -6.13
C ALA A 467 6.40 3.47 -4.60
N PRO A 468 7.44 2.90 -3.96
CA PRO A 468 7.46 2.58 -2.53
C PRO A 468 7.54 3.81 -1.59
N THR A 469 7.46 5.02 -2.14
CA THR A 469 7.51 6.29 -1.42
C THR A 469 6.71 7.35 -2.18
N ALA A 470 5.94 8.16 -1.44
CA ALA A 470 5.18 9.28 -1.98
C ALA A 470 6.04 10.44 -2.53
N GLY A 471 7.35 10.45 -2.24
CA GLY A 471 8.27 11.51 -2.69
C GLY A 471 8.09 12.85 -1.96
N MET A 472 7.49 12.82 -0.77
CA MET A 472 7.31 13.97 0.11
C MET A 472 8.62 14.42 0.76
N VAL A 473 8.69 15.70 1.13
CA VAL A 473 9.78 16.30 1.92
C VAL A 473 9.24 17.23 2.99
N TYR A 474 9.88 17.20 4.16
CA TYR A 474 9.60 18.04 5.33
C TYR A 474 10.56 19.21 5.29
N LYS A 475 10.12 20.47 5.16
CA LYS A 475 11.07 21.59 4.99
C LYS A 475 10.66 22.82 5.79
N LEU A 476 11.66 23.44 6.42
CA LEU A 476 11.56 24.75 7.06
C LEU A 476 11.18 25.80 6.01
N VAL A 477 10.03 26.44 6.20
CA VAL A 477 9.52 27.50 5.31
C VAL A 477 9.46 28.87 5.98
N GLU A 478 9.54 28.94 7.30
CA GLU A 478 9.35 30.19 8.05
C GLU A 478 10.15 30.17 9.36
N VAL A 479 10.78 31.30 9.71
CA VAL A 479 11.48 31.49 10.98
C VAL A 479 11.12 32.86 11.56
N ASP A 480 10.58 32.89 12.77
CA ASP A 480 10.10 34.09 13.47
C ASP A 480 9.15 34.96 12.62
N GLY A 481 8.30 34.32 11.80
CA GLY A 481 7.39 34.99 10.85
C GLY A 481 8.04 35.44 9.55
N VAL A 482 9.34 35.21 9.34
CA VAL A 482 10.06 35.53 8.10
C VAL A 482 10.04 34.33 7.14
N PRO A 483 9.52 34.47 5.90
CA PRO A 483 9.62 33.44 4.88
C PRO A 483 11.07 33.05 4.54
N VAL A 484 11.37 31.75 4.59
CA VAL A 484 12.65 31.18 4.17
C VAL A 484 12.45 30.07 3.14
N ALA A 485 13.41 29.88 2.24
CA ALA A 485 13.34 28.89 1.17
C ALA A 485 14.73 28.39 0.78
N LYS A 486 14.86 27.09 0.48
CA LYS A 486 16.07 26.57 -0.15
C LYS A 486 16.05 26.91 -1.64
N ARG A 487 16.94 27.81 -2.05
CA ARG A 487 17.23 28.07 -3.47
C ARG A 487 18.12 26.95 -4.02
N SER A 488 17.71 26.35 -5.14
CA SER A 488 18.56 25.44 -5.93
C SER A 488 18.02 25.34 -7.36
N SER A 489 18.90 25.20 -8.35
CA SER A 489 18.60 25.45 -9.78
C SER A 489 17.46 24.64 -10.40
N HIS A 490 17.06 23.51 -9.79
CA HIS A 490 16.00 22.64 -10.29
C HIS A 490 15.03 22.16 -9.19
N LYS A 491 15.08 22.76 -7.99
CA LYS A 491 14.18 22.45 -6.87
C LYS A 491 13.95 23.73 -6.07
N GLU A 492 13.05 24.57 -6.56
CA GLU A 492 12.55 25.70 -5.77
C GLU A 492 11.64 25.22 -4.63
N SER A 493 11.48 26.08 -3.63
CA SER A 493 10.57 25.89 -2.50
C SER A 493 9.98 27.24 -2.13
N HIS A 494 8.69 27.27 -1.78
CA HIS A 494 7.99 28.52 -1.46
C HIS A 494 7.99 28.73 0.05
N GLY A 495 8.65 29.80 0.50
CA GLY A 495 8.70 30.18 1.92
C GLY A 495 7.39 30.77 2.43
N GLY A 496 7.33 30.96 3.75
CA GLY A 496 6.13 31.35 4.51
C GLY A 496 5.25 30.14 4.81
N ARG A 497 4.57 30.15 5.95
CA ARG A 497 3.51 29.18 6.27
C ARG A 497 2.38 29.33 5.25
N LYS A 498 1.94 28.22 4.65
CA LYS A 498 0.90 28.21 3.63
C LYS A 498 -0.36 27.47 4.10
N GLN A 499 -1.48 27.85 3.49
CA GLN A 499 -2.75 27.15 3.54
C GLN A 499 -3.16 26.71 2.13
N ALA A 500 -4.01 25.68 2.06
CA ALA A 500 -4.47 25.11 0.81
C ALA A 500 -6.00 25.01 0.75
N HIS A 501 -6.56 25.33 -0.42
CA HIS A 501 -7.98 25.25 -0.73
C HIS A 501 -8.19 24.49 -2.05
N ARG A 502 -9.11 23.52 -2.08
CA ARG A 502 -9.55 22.90 -3.35
C ARG A 502 -10.69 23.68 -3.95
N LEU A 503 -10.58 23.97 -5.25
CA LEU A 503 -11.66 24.58 -6.01
C LEU A 503 -12.47 23.52 -6.74
N ALA A 504 -13.79 23.62 -6.64
CA ALA A 504 -14.75 22.81 -7.36
C ALA A 504 -15.78 23.66 -8.11
N LYS A 505 -16.23 23.14 -9.26
CA LYS A 505 -17.44 23.63 -9.94
C LYS A 505 -18.68 23.36 -9.06
N PRO A 506 -19.81 24.05 -9.28
CA PRO A 506 -21.09 23.70 -8.65
C PRO A 506 -21.57 22.25 -8.86
N THR A 507 -20.98 21.51 -9.80
CA THR A 507 -21.19 20.06 -10.00
C THR A 507 -20.43 19.18 -9.01
N GLY A 508 -19.64 19.74 -8.11
CA GLY A 508 -18.70 19.01 -7.23
C GLY A 508 -17.39 18.61 -7.91
N THR A 509 -17.23 18.84 -9.22
CA THR A 509 -16.02 18.48 -9.97
C THR A 509 -14.87 19.42 -9.61
N VAL A 510 -13.77 18.90 -9.08
CA VAL A 510 -12.58 19.69 -8.74
C VAL A 510 -11.82 20.16 -9.98
N VAL A 511 -11.20 21.34 -9.89
CA VAL A 511 -10.54 22.00 -11.04
C VAL A 511 -9.15 22.57 -10.74
N GLU A 512 -8.85 22.88 -9.47
CA GLU A 512 -7.58 23.51 -9.08
C GLU A 512 -7.35 23.28 -7.57
N GLU A 513 -6.09 23.14 -7.16
CA GLU A 513 -5.66 23.29 -5.77
C GLU A 513 -4.93 24.65 -5.63
N ILE A 514 -5.45 25.56 -4.81
CA ILE A 514 -4.83 26.85 -4.53
C ILE A 514 -4.02 26.75 -3.25
N VAL A 515 -2.76 27.15 -3.30
CA VAL A 515 -1.89 27.29 -2.13
C VAL A 515 -1.54 28.77 -1.96
N HIS A 516 -1.76 29.33 -0.77
CA HIS A 516 -1.54 30.74 -0.47
C HIS A 516 -0.89 30.96 0.91
N PRO A 517 -0.29 32.14 1.18
CA PRO A 517 0.19 32.49 2.51
C PRO A 517 -0.92 32.41 3.56
N ALA A 518 -0.63 31.82 4.72
CA ALA A 518 -1.61 31.54 5.79
C ALA A 518 -2.00 32.78 6.62
N ASP A 519 -1.27 33.89 6.47
CA ASP A 519 -1.57 35.21 7.04
C ASP A 519 -2.61 35.99 6.21
N ARG A 520 -3.00 35.47 5.05
CA ARG A 520 -3.88 36.14 4.08
C ARG A 520 -5.16 35.34 3.84
N PRO A 521 -6.29 36.01 3.53
CA PRO A 521 -7.49 35.31 3.07
C PRO A 521 -7.20 34.56 1.76
N PRO A 522 -7.92 33.45 1.47
CA PRO A 522 -7.86 32.83 0.16
C PRO A 522 -8.28 33.83 -0.93
N PRO A 523 -7.71 33.73 -2.15
CA PRO A 523 -8.08 34.61 -3.27
C PRO A 523 -9.55 34.40 -3.67
N GLU A 524 -10.17 35.40 -4.32
CA GLU A 524 -11.54 35.27 -4.81
C GLU A 524 -11.68 34.16 -5.87
N THR A 525 -12.68 33.29 -5.71
CA THR A 525 -12.90 32.10 -6.53
C THR A 525 -14.15 32.25 -7.40
N ALA A 526 -14.02 32.93 -8.53
CA ALA A 526 -15.12 33.39 -9.38
C ALA A 526 -16.11 32.26 -9.78
N GLY A 527 -17.22 32.15 -9.03
CA GLY A 527 -18.27 31.13 -9.25
C GLY A 527 -17.88 29.70 -8.86
N LEU A 528 -16.78 29.50 -8.14
CA LEU A 528 -16.28 28.19 -7.71
C LEU A 528 -16.40 28.04 -6.18
N THR A 529 -16.72 26.83 -5.73
CA THR A 529 -16.71 26.47 -4.32
C THR A 529 -15.27 26.21 -3.87
N ALA A 530 -14.85 26.84 -2.78
CA ALA A 530 -13.53 26.66 -2.19
C ALA A 530 -13.64 25.88 -0.86
N THR A 531 -13.01 24.72 -0.78
CA THR A 531 -12.94 23.89 0.43
C THR A 531 -11.54 24.00 1.02
N ALA A 532 -11.42 24.50 2.26
CA ALA A 532 -10.16 24.49 3.00
C ALA A 532 -9.71 23.04 3.29
N LEU A 533 -8.44 22.73 3.04
CA LEU A 533 -7.89 21.37 3.15
C LEU A 533 -7.00 21.16 4.37
N SER A 534 -6.40 22.23 4.88
CA SER A 534 -5.56 22.20 6.08
C SER A 534 -6.40 22.48 7.32
N HIS A 535 -6.36 21.57 8.29
CA HIS A 535 -7.14 21.61 9.53
C HIS A 535 -6.23 21.44 10.75
N PRO A 536 -6.63 21.94 11.94
CA PRO A 536 -5.97 21.60 13.20
C PRO A 536 -5.92 20.09 13.42
N LEU A 537 -4.75 19.54 13.71
CA LEU A 537 -4.55 18.13 14.10
C LEU A 537 -4.06 18.03 15.54
N VAL A 538 -3.12 18.91 15.92
CA VAL A 538 -2.53 19.01 17.26
C VAL A 538 -2.50 20.49 17.67
N ARG A 539 -2.75 20.78 18.95
CA ARG A 539 -2.56 22.09 19.59
C ARG A 539 -1.96 21.94 20.98
N ASP A 540 -1.02 22.82 21.34
CA ASP A 540 -0.30 22.77 22.63
C ASP A 540 0.25 21.35 22.95
N GLY A 541 0.76 20.65 21.93
CA GLY A 541 1.25 19.27 22.03
C GLY A 541 0.20 18.16 22.12
N ARG A 542 -1.11 18.48 22.03
CA ARG A 542 -2.23 17.53 22.24
C ARG A 542 -3.07 17.35 20.97
N PRO A 543 -3.53 16.13 20.63
CA PRO A 543 -4.49 15.92 19.54
C PRO A 543 -5.77 16.72 19.75
N VAL A 544 -6.32 17.29 18.68
CA VAL A 544 -7.59 18.04 18.69
C VAL A 544 -8.63 17.51 17.69
N VAL A 545 -8.37 16.34 17.10
CA VAL A 545 -9.28 15.63 16.19
C VAL A 545 -9.31 14.14 16.50
N GLU A 546 -10.48 13.53 16.29
CA GLU A 546 -10.66 12.08 16.33
C GLU A 546 -10.40 11.46 14.94
N PHE A 547 -9.67 10.34 14.91
CA PHE A 547 -9.26 9.67 13.66
C PHE A 547 -10.13 8.46 13.34
N ASP A 548 -11.25 8.69 12.65
CA ASP A 548 -12.15 7.64 12.17
C ASP A 548 -11.78 7.12 10.76
N LEU A 549 -11.58 5.81 10.65
CA LEU A 549 -11.33 5.12 9.37
C LEU A 549 -12.52 5.17 8.41
N ALA A 550 -13.77 5.13 8.90
CA ALA A 550 -14.95 5.17 8.05
C ALA A 550 -15.07 6.53 7.36
N SER A 551 -14.86 7.61 8.11
CA SER A 551 -14.77 8.98 7.60
C SER A 551 -13.59 9.18 6.65
N ALA A 552 -12.42 8.62 6.94
CA ALA A 552 -11.27 8.66 6.03
C ALA A 552 -11.56 7.93 4.71
N ARG A 553 -12.14 6.73 4.78
CA ARG A 553 -12.56 5.93 3.61
C ARG A 553 -13.64 6.61 2.77
N ALA A 554 -14.62 7.23 3.42
CA ALA A 554 -15.64 8.03 2.76
C ALA A 554 -15.03 9.25 2.04
N ARG A 555 -14.00 9.88 2.63
CA ARG A 555 -13.26 10.98 2.03
C ARG A 555 -12.50 10.55 0.76
N VAL A 556 -11.86 9.37 0.76
CA VAL A 556 -11.24 8.83 -0.46
C VAL A 556 -12.28 8.63 -1.55
N ALA A 557 -13.41 7.98 -1.25
CA ALA A 557 -14.46 7.71 -2.22
C ALA A 557 -15.06 9.00 -2.82
N ALA A 558 -15.33 10.00 -1.98
CA ALA A 558 -15.80 11.32 -2.41
C ALA A 558 -14.73 12.06 -3.25
N GLY A 559 -13.47 12.01 -2.82
CA GLY A 559 -12.33 12.60 -3.52
C GLY A 559 -12.17 12.03 -4.94
N LEU A 560 -12.16 10.69 -5.07
CA LEU A 560 -12.08 10.02 -6.37
C LEU A 560 -13.26 10.36 -7.29
N HIS A 561 -14.48 10.43 -6.76
CA HIS A 561 -15.66 10.84 -7.52
C HIS A 561 -15.65 12.33 -7.91
N SER A 562 -14.94 13.18 -7.16
CA SER A 562 -14.84 14.62 -7.45
C SER A 562 -13.90 14.96 -8.61
N LEU A 563 -13.03 14.03 -9.03
CA LEU A 563 -12.00 14.28 -10.05
C LEU A 563 -12.62 14.60 -11.43
N PRO A 564 -11.90 15.33 -12.30
CA PRO A 564 -12.27 15.40 -13.72
C PRO A 564 -12.23 14.02 -14.37
N TRP A 565 -12.94 13.88 -15.50
CA TRP A 565 -13.17 12.64 -16.25
C TRP A 565 -11.91 11.81 -16.56
N ASP A 566 -10.74 12.44 -16.58
CA ASP A 566 -9.44 11.84 -16.87
C ASP A 566 -8.56 11.61 -15.63
N GLY A 567 -8.93 12.13 -14.47
CA GLY A 567 -8.21 11.96 -13.21
C GLY A 567 -8.16 10.51 -12.69
N LEU A 568 -9.04 9.63 -13.16
CA LEU A 568 -9.04 8.20 -12.85
C LEU A 568 -8.31 7.34 -13.90
N LYS A 569 -7.75 7.93 -14.96
CA LYS A 569 -7.04 7.15 -16.01
C LYS A 569 -5.77 6.51 -15.46
N LEU A 570 -5.63 5.20 -15.71
CA LEU A 570 -4.43 4.44 -15.34
C LEU A 570 -3.21 4.78 -16.22
N SER A 571 -3.44 5.26 -17.46
CA SER A 571 -2.39 5.65 -18.41
C SER A 571 -1.56 6.85 -17.92
N ARG A 572 -0.29 6.91 -18.35
CA ARG A 572 0.68 7.93 -17.91
C ARG A 572 0.24 9.36 -18.26
N GLY A 573 0.74 10.32 -17.48
CA GLY A 573 0.57 11.75 -17.68
C GLY A 573 0.47 12.52 -16.37
N GLU A 574 0.17 13.81 -16.49
CA GLU A 574 0.17 14.81 -15.42
C GLU A 574 -0.92 14.60 -14.34
N PRO A 575 -0.78 15.28 -13.17
CA PRO A 575 -1.81 15.35 -12.14
C PRO A 575 -3.18 15.82 -12.68
N ALA A 576 -4.27 15.34 -12.07
CA ALA A 576 -5.64 15.56 -12.53
C ALA A 576 -6.09 17.02 -12.45
N ILE A 577 -5.56 17.81 -11.51
CA ILE A 577 -5.76 19.25 -11.40
C ILE A 577 -4.40 19.93 -11.16
N PRO A 578 -4.21 21.18 -11.64
CA PRO A 578 -3.04 21.96 -11.32
C PRO A 578 -3.06 22.45 -9.86
N THR A 579 -1.86 22.59 -9.29
CA THR A 579 -1.65 23.34 -8.04
C THR A 579 -1.16 24.76 -8.38
N ARG A 580 -1.90 25.79 -7.98
CA ARG A 580 -1.52 27.19 -8.18
C ARG A 580 -1.00 27.81 -6.88
N MET A 581 0.28 28.17 -6.89
CA MET A 581 0.92 28.96 -5.86
C MET A 581 0.56 30.44 -6.02
N VAL A 582 -0.13 31.01 -5.03
CA VAL A 582 -0.34 32.46 -4.89
C VAL A 582 0.89 33.04 -4.21
N GLN A 583 1.61 33.93 -4.90
CA GLN A 583 2.79 34.60 -4.33
C GLN A 583 2.38 35.77 -3.41
N ALA A 584 3.34 36.21 -2.58
CA ALA A 584 3.18 37.27 -1.59
C ALA A 584 3.26 38.68 -2.20
#